data_AF-A0A7V5LZ40-F1
#
_entry.id   AF-A0A7V5LZ40-F1
#
_cell.length_a   1.000
_cell.length_b   1.000
_cell.length_c   1.000
_cell.angle_alpha   90.00
_cell.angle_beta   90.00
_cell.angle_gamma   90.00
#
_symmetry.space_group_name_H-M   'P 1'
#
loop_
_entity.id
_entity.type
_entity.pdbx_description
1 polymer ?
#
loop_
_entity_poly.entity_id
_entity_poly.type
_entity_poly.pdbx_seq_one_letter_code
_entity_poly.pdbx_strand_id
1 'polypeptide(L)' 'MNGEKKRLNTVLVITGPTGAGKTKIALSLAKKVRTEIISADSRQIYKGMDIGTDKVSEDIRKEIPHHLIDVALPS' A
#
# COMPACT_ATOMS: atom_id res chain seq x y z
N MET A 1 25.75 -28.97 13.63
CA MET A 1 24.38 -28.91 13.07
C MET A 1 23.99 -27.43 12.99
N ASN A 2 24.20 -26.79 11.84
CA ASN A 2 23.80 -25.39 11.65
C ASN A 2 22.31 -25.36 11.33
N GLY A 3 21.49 -25.00 12.32
CA GLY A 3 20.05 -24.82 12.13
C GLY A 3 19.80 -23.61 11.24
N GLU A 4 19.32 -23.84 10.02
CA GLU A 4 18.82 -22.77 9.16
C GLU A 4 17.68 -22.03 9.88
N LYS A 5 17.89 -20.75 10.22
CA LYS A 5 16.83 -19.89 10.73
C LYS A 5 15.76 -19.76 9.64
N LYS A 6 14.58 -20.34 9.88
CA LYS A 6 13.40 -20.16 9.02
C LYS A 6 13.12 -18.67 8.85
N ARG A 7 13.28 -18.14 7.63
CA ARG A 7 12.83 -16.78 7.30
C ARG A 7 11.31 -16.75 7.33
N LEU A 8 10.75 -16.00 8.27
CA LEU A 8 9.33 -15.70 8.29
C LEU A 8 9.04 -14.56 7.31
N ASN A 9 7.98 -14.70 6.52
CA ASN A 9 7.48 -13.60 5.71
C ASN A 9 6.95 -12.53 6.66
N THR A 10 7.59 -11.36 6.66
CA THR A 10 7.24 -10.25 7.53
C THR A 10 6.26 -9.33 6.82
N VAL A 11 5.14 -9.04 7.47
CA VAL A 11 4.17 -8.03 7.02
C VAL A 11 4.30 -6.83 7.94
N LEU A 12 4.58 -5.66 7.35
CA LEU A 12 4.57 -4.40 8.08
C LEU A 12 3.20 -3.73 7.94
N VAL A 13 2.60 -3.37 9.06
CA VAL A 13 1.32 -2.66 9.10
C VAL A 13 1.56 -1.20 9.46
N ILE A 14 1.13 -0.29 8.58
CA ILE A 14 1.16 1.16 8.81
C ILE A 14 -0.29 1.62 9.03
N THR A 15 -0.62 1.95 10.27
CA THR A 15 -1.98 2.37 10.68
C THR A 15 -1.96 3.77 11.30
N GLY A 16 -3.15 4.38 11.44
CA GLY A 16 -3.33 5.74 11.96
C GLY A 16 -4.53 6.45 11.31
N PRO A 17 -4.94 7.61 11.85
CA PRO A 17 -6.11 8.34 11.34
C PRO A 17 -5.87 8.89 9.92
N THR A 18 -6.96 9.27 9.24
CA THR A 18 -6.90 9.98 7.95
C THR A 18 -6.08 11.26 8.10
N GLY A 19 -5.23 11.58 7.11
CA GLY A 19 -4.35 12.75 7.16
C GLY A 19 -3.06 12.59 7.98
N ALA A 20 -2.84 11.46 8.66
CA ALA A 20 -1.61 11.22 9.44
C ALA A 20 -0.33 11.03 8.60
N GLY A 21 -0.40 11.13 7.27
CA GLY A 21 0.77 10.96 6.38
C GLY A 21 1.21 9.51 6.15
N LYS A 22 0.34 8.53 6.40
CA LYS A 22 0.62 7.09 6.21
C LYS A 22 1.17 6.78 4.81
N THR A 23 0.52 7.28 3.76
CA THR A 23 0.93 7.11 2.37
C THR A 23 2.37 7.57 2.14
N LYS A 24 2.74 8.75 2.66
CA LYS A 24 4.10 9.29 2.52
C LYS A 24 5.16 8.36 3.14
N ILE A 25 4.89 7.82 4.32
CA ILE A 25 5.82 6.89 5.00
C ILE A 25 5.87 5.55 4.25
N ALA A 26 4.72 5.01 3.85
CA ALA A 26 4.63 3.76 3.10
C ALA A 26 5.44 3.83 1.80
N LEU A 27 5.30 4.90 1.02
CA LEU A 27 6.05 5.11 -0.23
C LEU A 27 7.56 5.23 0.02
N SER A 28 7.97 6.02 1.01
CA SER A 28 9.39 6.18 1.36
C SER A 28 10.03 4.85 1.77
N LEU A 29 9.31 4.06 2.56
CA LEU A 29 9.79 2.75 2.99
C LEU A 29 9.82 1.76 1.82
N ALA A 30 8.76 1.70 1.02
CA ALA A 30 8.65 0.81 -0.13
C ALA A 30 9.82 0.99 -1.11
N LYS A 31 10.23 2.24 -1.38
CA LYS A 31 11.42 2.55 -2.19
C LYS A 31 12.71 2.01 -1.55
N LYS A 32 12.88 2.14 -0.23
CA LYS A 32 14.11 1.74 0.48
C LYS A 32 14.29 0.23 0.55
N VAL A 33 13.22 -0.51 0.84
CA VAL A 33 13.30 -1.97 1.04
C VAL A 33 12.83 -2.77 -0.18
N ARG A 34 12.47 -2.09 -1.27
CA ARG A 34 11.99 -2.69 -2.54
C ARG A 34 10.83 -3.66 -2.29
N THR A 35 9.79 -3.15 -1.63
CA THR A 35 8.56 -3.91 -1.34
C THR A 35 7.37 -3.31 -2.08
N GLU A 36 6.31 -4.09 -2.12
CA GLU A 36 4.99 -3.73 -2.63
C GLU A 36 4.10 -3.22 -1.49
N ILE A 37 3.02 -2.50 -1.84
CA ILE A 37 2.06 -1.93 -0.89
C ILE A 37 0.69 -2.59 -1.10
N ILE A 38 0.04 -2.96 -0.01
CA ILE A 38 -1.35 -3.41 -0.02
C ILE A 38 -2.19 -2.32 0.65
N SER A 39 -3.12 -1.70 -0.09
CA SER A 39 -4.03 -0.73 0.50
C SER A 39 -5.03 -1.43 1.42
N ALA A 40 -5.26 -0.85 2.60
CA ALA A 40 -6.24 -1.32 3.59
C ALA A 40 -7.27 -0.22 3.87
N ASP A 41 -7.75 0.44 2.80
CA ASP A 41 -8.76 1.50 2.84
C ASP A 41 -10.01 1.07 2.06
N SER A 42 -11.18 1.12 2.71
CA SER A 42 -12.45 0.65 2.12
C SER A 42 -12.99 1.52 0.99
N ARG A 43 -12.45 2.73 0.80
CA ARG A 43 -12.89 3.67 -0.23
C ARG A 43 -11.97 3.66 -1.45
N GLN A 44 -10.68 3.38 -1.26
CA GLN A 44 -9.70 3.33 -2.37
C GLN A 44 -9.88 2.12 -3.30
N ILE A 45 -10.66 1.11 -2.90
CA ILE A 45 -10.97 -0.06 -3.73
C ILE A 45 -11.79 0.30 -4.99
N TYR A 46 -12.53 1.41 -4.99
CA TYR A 46 -13.51 1.74 -6.03
C TYR A 46 -12.93 2.54 -7.19
N LYS A 47 -13.11 2.05 -8.41
CA LYS A 47 -12.70 2.73 -9.66
C LYS A 47 -13.35 4.11 -9.81
N GLY A 48 -12.56 5.08 -10.29
CA GLY A 48 -13.02 6.44 -10.59
C GLY A 48 -13.23 7.37 -9.39
N MET A 49 -13.05 6.87 -8.16
CA MET A 49 -13.21 7.66 -6.93
C MET A 49 -11.87 8.25 -6.43
N ASP A 50 -11.07 8.87 -7.30
CA ASP A 50 -9.65 9.10 -6.98
C ASP A 50 -9.40 10.29 -6.05
N ILE A 51 -9.98 11.46 -6.36
CA ILE A 51 -9.73 12.72 -5.63
C ILE A 51 -10.26 12.64 -4.19
N GLY A 52 -11.52 12.23 -4.02
CA GLY A 52 -12.16 12.17 -2.71
C GLY A 52 -11.67 11.04 -1.79
N THR A 53 -10.86 10.11 -2.30
CA THR A 53 -10.29 9.01 -1.51
C THR A 53 -8.77 9.08 -1.40
N ASP A 54 -8.17 10.19 -1.84
CA ASP A 54 -6.74 10.46 -1.76
C ASP A 54 -5.89 9.29 -2.32
N LYS A 55 -6.28 8.78 -3.49
CA LYS A 55 -5.54 7.68 -4.11
C LYS A 55 -4.16 8.14 -4.56
N VAL A 56 -3.21 7.21 -4.43
CA VAL A 56 -1.89 7.35 -5.00
C VAL A 56 -2.00 7.43 -6.53
N SER A 57 -1.30 8.40 -7.13
CA SER A 57 -1.32 8.60 -8.59
C SER A 57 -0.85 7.37 -9.35
N GLU A 58 -1.32 7.20 -10.59
CA GLU A 58 -0.92 6.09 -11.44
C GLU A 58 0.60 6.01 -11.65
N ASP A 59 1.27 7.14 -11.79
CA ASP A 59 2.72 7.15 -12.03
C ASP A 59 3.50 6.59 -10.83
N ILE A 60 3.07 6.91 -9.61
CA ILE A 60 3.66 6.30 -8.40
C ILE A 60 3.30 4.80 -8.32
N ARG A 61 2.07 4.42 -8.71
CA ARG A 61 1.65 3.01 -8.73
C ARG A 61 2.39 2.18 -9.78
N LYS A 62 2.91 2.79 -10.85
CA LYS A 62 3.79 2.13 -11.82
C LYS A 62 5.21 1.91 -11.25
N GLU A 63 5.69 2.82 -10.41
CA GLU A 63 7.00 2.68 -9.75
C GLU A 63 6.97 1.68 -8.58
N ILE A 64 5.88 1.66 -7.82
CA ILE A 64 5.70 0.81 -6.63
C ILE A 64 4.38 0.07 -6.78
N PRO A 65 4.37 -1.27 -6.90
CA PRO A 65 3.13 -2.02 -7.02
C PRO A 65 2.21 -1.77 -5.82
N HIS A 66 0.99 -1.32 -6.12
CA HIS A 66 -0.08 -1.14 -5.14
C HIS A 66 -1.20 -2.14 -5.43
N HIS A 67 -1.59 -2.89 -4.41
CA HIS A 67 -2.71 -3.84 -4.44
C HIS A 67 -3.94 -3.24 -3.78
N LEU A 68 -5.12 -3.79 -4.11
CA LEU A 68 -6.42 -3.41 -3.54
C LEU A 68 -6.81 -1.93 -3.78
N ILE A 69 -6.34 -1.36 -4.89
CA ILE A 69 -6.83 -0.09 -5.42
C ILE A 69 -7.51 -0.38 -6.76
N ASP A 70 -8.65 0.25 -7.04
CA ASP A 70 -9.38 0.09 -8.31
C ASP A 70 -9.81 -1.36 -8.62
N VAL A 71 -10.12 -2.15 -7.59
CA VAL A 71 -10.52 -3.56 -7.71
C VAL A 71 -12.03 -3.76 -7.80
N ALA A 72 -12.83 -2.73 -7.51
CA ALA A 72 -14.29 -2.77 -7.54
C ALA A 72 -14.89 -1.58 -8.31
N LEU A 73 -16.10 -1.75 -8.83
CA LEU A 73 -16.94 -0.64 -9.29
C LEU A 73 -17.79 -0.14 -8.11
N PRO A 74 -18.10 1.16 -8.02
CA PRO A 74 -19.12 1.65 -7.10
C PRO A 74 -20.48 0.99 -7.43
N SER A 75 -21.21 0.60 -6.39
CA SER A 75 -22.57 0.05 -6.48
C SER A 75 -23.64 1.13 -6.56
#